data_AF-A0A9E1ZAW4-F1
#
_entry.id   AF-A0A9E1ZAW4-F1
#
_cell.length_a   1.000
_cell.length_b   1.000
_cell.length_c   1.000
_cell.angle_alpha   90.00
_cell.angle_beta   90.00
_cell.angle_gamma   90.00
#
_symmetry.space_group_name_H-M   'P 1'
#
loop_
_entity.id
_entity.type
_entity.pdbx_description
1 polymer ?
#
loop_
_entity_poly.entity_id
_entity_poly.type
_entity_poly.pdbx_seq_one_letter_code
_entity_poly.pdbx_strand_id
1 'polypeptide(L)'
;MLISSRAIISQSFSLYTKHLSLFLRASLLLFLPSLLIVLSRVASISLFQNGVVPVSLNVGIFFILFLFFSIIAIWYTLLLTRVVAARYVGDNTTSITTALKETRPLVFSAIGASILATLISIGGFFLFFIPGFIFSLWFIFALYAIAIDKQKAVASLKTSKHLVQGRWWAVLWRFLVPLVLFVFLAFLVQTALKFLVNNTLVGILPDTIAFIILSSLTYLTAS
;
A
#
# COMPACT_ATOMS: atom_id res chain seq x y z
N MET A 1 20.48 20.57 -14.80
CA MET A 1 19.28 20.77 -15.65
C MET A 1 18.10 20.05 -15.05
N LEU A 2 16.94 20.70 -14.94
CA LEU A 2 15.70 20.02 -14.53
C LEU A 2 15.26 19.14 -15.71
N ILE A 3 15.15 17.83 -15.49
CA ILE A 3 14.64 16.90 -16.50
C ILE A 3 13.19 17.32 -16.81
N SER A 4 12.88 17.51 -18.10
CA SER A 4 11.53 17.85 -18.55
C SER A 4 10.53 16.77 -18.14
N SER A 5 9.31 17.14 -17.74
CA SER A 5 8.26 16.19 -17.33
C SER A 5 8.01 15.11 -18.38
N ARG A 6 8.06 15.45 -19.68
CA ARG A 6 7.93 14.48 -20.78
C ARG A 6 9.08 13.47 -20.81
N ALA A 7 10.30 13.94 -20.57
CA ALA A 7 11.48 13.07 -20.53
C ALA A 7 11.42 12.11 -19.34
N ILE A 8 10.97 12.58 -18.16
CA ILE A 8 10.75 11.71 -16.99
C ILE A 8 9.72 10.63 -17.33
N ILE A 9 8.56 11.00 -17.87
CA ILE A 9 7.50 10.05 -18.21
C ILE A 9 7.98 9.02 -19.24
N SER A 10 8.64 9.48 -20.31
CA SER A 10 9.17 8.59 -21.36
C SER A 10 10.22 7.63 -20.81
N GLN A 11 11.11 8.11 -19.94
CA GLN A 11 12.16 7.29 -19.33
C GLN A 11 11.57 6.28 -18.34
N SER A 12 10.62 6.69 -17.49
CA SER A 12 9.90 5.79 -16.59
C SER A 12 9.11 4.73 -17.35
N PHE A 13 8.42 5.11 -18.44
CA PHE A 13 7.67 4.19 -19.28
C PHE A 13 8.60 3.18 -19.95
N SER A 14 9.71 3.63 -20.56
CA SER A 14 10.71 2.75 -21.17
C SER A 14 11.34 1.80 -20.15
N LEU A 15 11.63 2.27 -18.93
CA LEU A 15 12.18 1.43 -17.88
C LEU A 15 11.17 0.35 -17.45
N TYR A 16 9.90 0.75 -17.29
CA TYR A 16 8.81 -0.14 -16.91
C TYR A 16 8.55 -1.24 -17.93
N THR A 17 8.40 -0.89 -19.21
CA THR A 17 8.13 -1.85 -20.27
C THR A 17 9.30 -2.81 -20.50
N LYS A 18 10.55 -2.31 -20.42
CA LYS A 18 11.76 -3.14 -20.56
C LYS A 18 11.91 -4.18 -19.44
N HIS A 19 11.46 -3.87 -18.22
CA HIS A 19 11.61 -4.75 -17.05
C HIS A 19 10.27 -5.17 -16.43
N LEU A 20 9.22 -5.26 -17.26
CA LEU A 20 7.84 -5.45 -16.82
C LEU A 20 7.65 -6.67 -15.91
N SER A 21 8.19 -7.83 -16.29
CA SER A 21 8.09 -9.06 -15.49
C SER A 21 8.74 -8.91 -14.10
N LEU A 22 9.89 -8.25 -14.02
CA LEU A 22 10.60 -8.01 -12.77
C LEU A 22 9.80 -7.06 -11.86
N PHE A 23 9.32 -5.95 -12.41
CA PHE A 23 8.55 -4.98 -11.65
C PHE A 23 7.17 -5.49 -11.26
N LEU A 24 6.50 -6.26 -12.12
CA LEU A 24 5.25 -6.93 -11.76
C LEU A 24 5.45 -7.91 -10.61
N ARG A 25 6.46 -8.79 -10.66
CA ARG A 25 6.77 -9.72 -9.57
C ARG A 25 7.08 -8.98 -8.26
N ALA A 26 7.91 -7.94 -8.31
CA ALA A 26 8.24 -7.12 -7.14
C ALA A 26 7.01 -6.37 -6.60
N SER A 27 6.14 -5.88 -7.47
CA SER A 27 4.89 -5.20 -7.08
C SER A 27 3.89 -6.19 -6.48
N LEU A 28 3.74 -7.38 -7.06
CA LEU A 28 2.88 -8.44 -6.52
C LEU A 28 3.31 -8.86 -5.10
N LEU A 29 4.62 -8.95 -4.85
CA LEU A 29 5.14 -9.18 -3.51
C LEU A 29 4.72 -8.06 -2.54
N LEU A 30 4.81 -6.79 -2.95
CA LEU A 30 4.36 -5.65 -2.15
C LEU A 30 2.85 -5.71 -1.84
N PHE A 31 2.03 -6.17 -2.78
CA PHE A 31 0.58 -6.32 -2.57
C PHE A 31 0.19 -7.44 -1.61
N LEU A 32 1.00 -8.49 -1.50
CA LEU A 32 0.70 -9.67 -0.70
C LEU A 32 0.39 -9.36 0.78
N PRO A 33 1.23 -8.63 1.55
CA PRO A 33 0.91 -8.28 2.93
C PRO A 33 -0.35 -7.41 3.05
N SER A 34 -0.58 -6.49 2.11
CA SER A 34 -1.79 -5.66 2.10
C SER A 34 -3.04 -6.50 1.89
N LEU A 35 -3.00 -7.47 0.97
CA LEU A 35 -4.09 -8.42 0.76
C LEU A 35 -4.37 -9.24 2.02
N LEU A 36 -3.32 -9.74 2.69
CA LEU A 36 -3.46 -10.51 3.92
C LEU A 36 -4.05 -9.69 5.08
N ILE A 37 -3.73 -8.40 5.17
CA ILE A 37 -4.38 -7.48 6.14
C ILE A 37 -5.87 -7.31 5.82
N VAL A 38 -6.24 -7.18 4.54
CA VAL A 38 -7.65 -7.05 4.15
C VAL A 38 -8.42 -8.33 4.46
N LEU A 39 -7.86 -9.50 4.11
CA LEU A 39 -8.49 -10.79 4.41
C LEU A 39 -8.60 -11.04 5.92
N SER A 40 -7.57 -10.72 6.69
CA SER A 40 -7.63 -10.84 8.16
C SER A 40 -8.68 -9.90 8.75
N ARG A 41 -8.84 -8.69 8.21
CA ARG A 41 -9.89 -7.75 8.62
C ARG A 41 -11.29 -8.30 8.34
N VAL A 42 -11.53 -8.83 7.14
CA VAL A 42 -12.82 -9.42 6.77
C VAL A 42 -13.14 -10.61 7.68
N ALA A 43 -12.18 -11.52 7.88
CA ALA A 43 -12.34 -12.65 8.79
C ALA A 43 -12.62 -12.20 10.23
N SER A 44 -11.88 -11.21 10.74
CA SER A 44 -12.09 -10.63 12.07
C SER A 44 -13.51 -10.08 12.24
N ILE A 45 -14.04 -9.34 11.26
CA ILE A 45 -15.41 -8.81 11.30
C ILE A 45 -16.43 -9.95 11.34
N SER A 46 -16.27 -10.95 10.49
CA SER A 46 -17.19 -12.10 10.43
C SER A 46 -17.19 -12.91 11.75
N LEU A 47 -16.02 -13.18 12.33
CA LEU A 47 -15.93 -13.91 13.60
C LEU A 47 -16.58 -13.16 14.77
N PHE A 48 -16.44 -11.83 14.79
CA PHE A 48 -17.09 -10.98 15.79
C PHE A 48 -18.62 -10.95 15.61
N GLN A 49 -19.12 -10.75 14.38
CA GLN A 49 -20.56 -10.71 14.10
C GLN A 49 -21.28 -12.02 14.43
N ASN A 50 -20.61 -13.17 14.26
CA ASN A 50 -21.15 -14.49 14.58
C ASN A 50 -20.98 -14.88 16.05
N GLY A 51 -20.46 -13.99 16.91
CA GLY A 51 -20.28 -14.26 18.34
C GLY A 51 -19.27 -15.36 18.67
N VAL A 52 -18.45 -15.79 17.70
CA VAL A 52 -17.50 -16.91 17.86
C VAL A 52 -16.36 -16.53 18.81
N VAL A 53 -15.97 -15.24 18.80
CA VAL A 53 -14.81 -14.74 19.55
C VAL A 53 -15.18 -13.45 20.29
N PRO A 54 -14.79 -13.29 21.58
CA PRO A 54 -14.95 -12.04 22.29
C PRO A 54 -14.24 -10.87 21.60
N VAL A 55 -14.80 -9.67 21.72
CA VAL A 55 -14.32 -8.45 21.02
C VAL A 55 -12.85 -8.15 21.33
N SER A 56 -12.48 -8.22 22.61
CA SER A 56 -11.11 -7.94 23.07
C SER A 56 -10.08 -8.88 22.44
N LEU A 57 -10.39 -10.17 22.36
CA LEU A 57 -9.50 -11.17 21.76
C LEU A 57 -9.39 -10.98 20.24
N ASN A 58 -10.51 -10.72 19.56
CA ASN A 58 -10.53 -10.47 18.12
C ASN A 58 -9.68 -9.25 17.74
N VAL A 59 -9.85 -8.14 18.48
CA VAL A 59 -9.07 -6.90 18.28
C VAL A 59 -7.58 -7.14 18.55
N GLY A 60 -7.25 -7.87 19.62
CA GLY A 60 -5.87 -8.20 19.96
C GLY A 60 -5.18 -9.02 18.86
N ILE A 61 -5.83 -10.08 18.37
CA ILE A 61 -5.31 -10.92 17.28
C ILE A 61 -5.14 -10.11 16.00
N PHE A 62 -6.15 -9.32 15.63
CA PHE A 62 -6.08 -8.48 14.43
C PHE A 62 -4.91 -7.49 14.52
N PHE A 63 -4.72 -6.85 15.67
CA PHE A 63 -3.63 -5.89 15.87
C PHE A 63 -2.25 -6.55 15.72
N ILE A 64 -2.06 -7.74 16.27
CA ILE A 64 -0.81 -8.51 16.12
C ILE A 64 -0.54 -8.85 14.65
N LEU A 65 -1.55 -9.35 13.93
CA LEU A 65 -1.44 -9.66 12.50
C LEU A 65 -1.15 -8.41 11.67
N PHE A 66 -1.81 -7.29 11.99
CA PHE A 66 -1.59 -6.01 11.34
C PHE A 66 -0.13 -5.55 11.50
N LEU A 67 0.43 -5.62 12.71
CA LEU A 67 1.84 -5.28 12.95
C LEU A 67 2.78 -6.21 12.17
N PHE A 68 2.53 -7.52 12.21
CA PHE A 68 3.34 -8.51 11.51
C PHE A 68 3.39 -8.25 10.00
N PHE A 69 2.22 -8.09 9.37
CA PHE A 69 2.15 -7.81 7.93
C PHE A 69 2.65 -6.41 7.56
N SER A 70 2.55 -5.43 8.46
CA SER A 70 3.12 -4.10 8.25
C SER A 70 4.65 -4.12 8.17
N ILE A 71 5.31 -4.95 9.00
CA ILE A 71 6.78 -5.15 8.92
C ILE A 71 7.17 -5.77 7.57
N ILE A 72 6.41 -6.77 7.11
CA ILE A 72 6.63 -7.39 5.80
C ILE A 72 6.41 -6.38 4.67
N ALA A 73 5.38 -5.54 4.77
CA ALA A 73 5.11 -4.48 3.79
C ALA A 73 6.24 -3.45 3.71
N ILE A 74 6.80 -3.03 4.84
CA ILE A 74 7.99 -2.15 4.88
C ILE A 74 9.15 -2.83 4.15
N TRP A 75 9.41 -4.11 4.44
CA TRP A 75 10.49 -4.85 3.79
C TRP A 75 10.33 -4.91 2.26
N TYR A 76 9.13 -5.23 1.78
CA TYR A 76 8.85 -5.26 0.34
C TYR A 76 8.85 -3.87 -0.31
N THR A 77 8.58 -2.81 0.46
CA THR A 77 8.75 -1.43 -0.02
C THR A 77 10.23 -1.11 -0.27
N LEU A 78 11.13 -1.52 0.65
CA LEU A 78 12.57 -1.36 0.47
C LEU A 78 13.08 -2.18 -0.72
N LEU A 79 12.60 -3.43 -0.87
CA LEU A 79 12.90 -4.30 -2.00
C LEU A 79 12.57 -3.62 -3.34
N LEU A 80 11.32 -3.17 -3.50
CA LEU A 80 10.85 -2.56 -4.74
C LEU A 80 11.67 -1.31 -5.06
N THR A 81 11.88 -0.45 -4.06
CA THR A 81 12.67 0.78 -4.21
C THR A 81 14.08 0.49 -4.70
N ARG A 82 14.74 -0.53 -4.13
CA ARG A 82 16.10 -0.91 -4.50
C ARG A 82 16.18 -1.52 -5.90
N VAL A 83 15.22 -2.37 -6.28
CA VAL A 83 15.15 -2.96 -7.63
C VAL A 83 14.93 -1.88 -8.69
N VAL A 84 14.03 -0.93 -8.43
CA VAL A 84 13.78 0.21 -9.33
C VAL A 84 15.03 1.09 -9.46
N ALA A 85 15.67 1.43 -8.33
CA ALA A 85 16.89 2.24 -8.34
C ALA A 85 18.04 1.55 -9.10
N ALA A 86 18.25 0.24 -8.90
CA ALA A 86 19.27 -0.53 -9.61
C ALA A 86 19.04 -0.49 -11.13
N ARG A 87 17.81 -0.75 -11.59
CA ARG A 87 17.48 -0.70 -13.02
C ARG A 87 17.57 0.71 -13.61
N TYR A 88 17.24 1.74 -12.83
CA TYR A 88 17.38 3.13 -13.27
C TYR A 88 18.84 3.53 -13.55
N VAL A 89 19.80 3.02 -12.76
CA VAL A 89 21.25 3.25 -12.96
C VAL A 89 21.86 2.29 -14.00
N GLY A 90 21.05 1.37 -14.55
CA GLY A 90 21.50 0.41 -15.57
C GLY A 90 22.11 -0.88 -15.01
N ASP A 91 22.04 -1.10 -13.70
CA ASP A 91 22.42 -2.38 -13.10
C ASP A 91 21.36 -3.44 -13.40
N ASN A 92 21.72 -4.44 -14.20
CA ASN A 92 20.88 -5.59 -14.54
C ASN A 92 21.13 -6.83 -13.66
N THR A 93 22.13 -6.79 -12.79
CA THR A 93 22.56 -7.93 -11.95
C THR A 93 21.72 -8.08 -10.69
N THR A 94 21.21 -6.96 -10.14
CA THR A 94 20.33 -6.99 -8.99
C THR A 94 19.04 -7.74 -9.34
N SER A 95 18.88 -8.93 -8.76
CA SER A 95 17.65 -9.73 -8.85
C SER A 95 16.76 -9.50 -7.62
N ILE A 96 15.50 -9.97 -7.65
CA ILE A 96 14.62 -9.90 -6.49
C ILE A 96 15.24 -10.61 -5.27
N THR A 97 15.90 -11.75 -5.48
CA THR A 97 16.51 -12.51 -4.38
C THR A 97 17.73 -11.80 -3.81
N THR A 98 18.57 -11.19 -4.67
CA THR A 98 19.69 -10.34 -4.24
C THR A 98 19.18 -9.15 -3.44
N ALA A 99 18.20 -8.42 -3.97
CA ALA A 99 17.64 -7.25 -3.32
C ALA A 99 16.93 -7.60 -1.99
N LEU A 100 16.29 -8.78 -1.88
CA LEU A 100 15.72 -9.27 -0.61
C LEU A 100 16.82 -9.45 0.45
N LYS A 101 17.93 -10.08 0.09
CA LYS A 101 19.07 -10.28 1.01
C LYS A 101 19.67 -8.95 1.46
N GLU A 102 19.84 -8.01 0.54
CA GLU A 102 20.43 -6.71 0.84
C GLU A 102 19.52 -5.78 1.66
N THR A 103 18.19 -5.88 1.48
CA THR A 103 17.22 -5.03 2.18
C THR A 103 16.80 -5.56 3.54
N ARG A 104 16.92 -6.88 3.79
CA ARG A 104 16.61 -7.51 5.07
C ARG A 104 17.26 -6.80 6.28
N PRO A 105 18.58 -6.50 6.32
CA PRO A 105 19.19 -5.81 7.47
C PRO A 105 18.72 -4.36 7.61
N LEU A 106 18.20 -3.76 6.55
CA LEU A 106 17.75 -2.36 6.52
C LEU A 106 16.36 -2.18 7.15
N VAL A 107 15.60 -3.27 7.34
CA VAL A 107 14.24 -3.23 7.89
C VAL A 107 14.21 -2.59 9.27
N PHE A 108 15.18 -2.86 10.14
CA PHE A 108 15.25 -2.23 11.47
C PHE A 108 15.47 -0.72 11.39
N SER A 109 16.34 -0.26 10.48
CA SER A 109 16.53 1.16 10.22
C SER A 109 15.24 1.80 9.67
N ALA A 110 14.52 1.10 8.80
CA ALA A 110 13.25 1.58 8.24
C ALA A 110 12.13 1.66 9.27
N ILE A 111 12.03 0.66 10.17
CA ILE A 111 11.10 0.69 11.30
C ILE A 111 11.44 1.86 12.22
N GLY A 112 12.71 2.00 12.61
CA GLY A 112 13.16 3.11 13.45
C GLY A 112 12.87 4.47 12.82
N ALA A 113 13.11 4.64 11.52
CA ALA A 113 12.79 5.87 10.80
C ALA A 113 11.28 6.12 10.75
N SER A 114 10.47 5.10 10.50
CA SER A 114 9.01 5.20 10.42
C SER A 114 8.40 5.58 11.78
N ILE A 115 8.88 4.96 12.85
CA ILE A 115 8.48 5.28 14.23
C ILE A 115 8.85 6.73 14.54
N LEU A 116 10.12 7.14 14.35
CA LEU A 116 10.56 8.50 14.61
C LEU A 116 9.79 9.54 13.78
N ALA A 117 9.58 9.29 12.49
CA ALA A 117 8.81 10.18 11.61
C ALA A 117 7.36 10.30 12.10
N THR A 118 6.75 9.21 12.53
CA THR A 118 5.38 9.19 13.07
C THR A 118 5.30 9.98 14.37
N LEU A 119 6.22 9.75 15.33
CA LEU A 119 6.26 10.50 16.58
C LEU A 119 6.45 12.01 16.34
N ILE A 120 7.36 12.40 15.45
CA ILE A 120 7.58 13.82 15.13
C ILE A 120 6.33 14.42 14.47
N SER A 121 5.70 13.69 13.56
CA SER A 121 4.50 14.18 12.87
C SER A 121 3.32 14.32 13.83
N ILE A 122 3.09 13.33 14.71
CA ILE A 122 2.09 13.39 15.78
C ILE A 122 2.38 14.55 16.74
N GLY A 123 3.62 14.72 17.18
CA GLY A 123 4.03 15.86 17.99
C GLY A 123 3.78 17.21 17.28
N GLY A 124 4.00 17.25 15.97
CA GLY A 124 3.63 18.39 15.12
C GLY A 124 2.13 18.67 15.18
N PHE A 125 1.30 17.65 14.98
CA PHE A 125 -0.17 17.77 15.04
C PHE A 125 -0.69 18.23 16.39
N PHE A 126 -0.07 17.79 17.49
CA PHE A 126 -0.41 18.25 18.84
C PHE A 126 -0.08 19.72 19.08
N LEU A 127 1.00 20.23 18.47
CA LEU A 127 1.31 21.66 18.53
C LEU A 127 0.30 22.46 17.71
N PHE A 128 0.17 22.12 16.42
CA PHE A 128 -0.81 22.68 15.49
C PHE A 128 -0.98 21.74 14.28
N PHE A 129 -2.14 21.78 13.63
CA PHE A 129 -2.40 20.93 12.45
C PHE A 129 -1.40 21.16 11.31
N ILE A 130 -1.02 22.42 11.04
CA ILE A 130 -0.12 22.79 9.94
C ILE A 130 1.30 22.20 10.10
N PRO A 131 1.98 22.33 11.24
CA PRO A 131 3.26 21.66 11.50
C PRO A 131 3.26 20.14 11.27
N GLY A 132 2.19 19.45 11.67
CA GLY A 132 2.06 18.00 11.44
C GLY A 132 2.12 17.62 9.95
N PHE A 133 1.43 18.39 9.10
CA PHE A 133 1.51 18.23 7.64
C PHE A 133 2.90 18.52 7.08
N ILE A 134 3.55 19.59 7.57
CA ILE A 134 4.89 19.97 7.12
C ILE A 134 5.90 18.84 7.41
N PHE A 135 5.88 18.29 8.63
CA PHE A 135 6.77 17.21 9.03
C PHE A 135 6.50 15.91 8.26
N SER A 136 5.22 15.58 8.02
CA SER A 136 4.84 14.42 7.22
C SER A 136 5.45 14.48 5.81
N LEU A 137 5.45 15.66 5.18
CA LEU A 137 6.05 15.84 3.86
C LEU A 137 7.59 15.80 3.91
N TRP A 138 8.22 16.35 4.97
CA TRP A 138 9.68 16.31 5.12
C TRP A 138 10.25 14.90 5.21
N PHE A 139 9.50 13.93 5.74
CA PHE A 139 9.99 12.57 5.97
C PHE A 139 9.56 11.56 4.90
N ILE A 140 8.89 12.01 3.83
CA ILE A 140 8.40 11.13 2.76
C ILE A 140 9.53 10.38 2.02
N PHE A 141 10.73 10.96 1.97
CA PHE A 141 11.89 10.38 1.29
C PHE A 141 12.79 9.52 2.19
N ALA A 142 12.45 9.35 3.47
CA ALA A 142 13.31 8.65 4.43
C ALA A 142 13.54 7.18 4.07
N LEU A 143 12.49 6.48 3.66
CA LEU A 143 12.60 5.07 3.23
C LEU A 143 13.44 4.92 1.95
N TYR A 144 13.42 5.91 1.05
CA TYR A 144 14.24 5.90 -0.16
C TYR A 144 15.73 6.08 0.19
N ALA A 145 16.06 7.00 1.10
CA ALA A 145 17.43 7.16 1.60
C ALA A 145 17.95 5.89 2.30
N ILE A 146 17.07 5.12 2.97
CA ILE A 146 17.46 3.83 3.56
C ILE A 146 17.65 2.77 2.47
N ALA A 147 16.72 2.65 1.53
CA ALA A 147 16.76 1.61 0.51
C ALA A 147 17.94 1.76 -0.47
N ILE A 148 18.25 3.01 -0.84
CA ILE A 148 19.28 3.35 -1.83
C ILE A 148 20.63 3.52 -1.13
N ASP A 149 20.72 4.44 -0.18
CA ASP A 149 21.99 4.85 0.45
C ASP A 149 22.34 4.03 1.71
N LYS A 150 21.52 3.05 2.11
CA LYS A 150 21.72 2.21 3.29
C LYS A 150 21.88 3.01 4.60
N GLN A 151 21.26 4.19 4.68
CA GLN A 151 21.37 5.07 5.84
C GLN A 151 20.69 4.49 7.09
N LYS A 152 21.17 4.87 8.28
CA LYS A 152 20.49 4.61 9.56
C LYS A 152 19.27 5.50 9.72
N ALA A 153 18.36 5.12 10.62
CA ALA A 153 17.08 5.80 10.85
C ALA A 153 17.19 7.34 10.95
N VAL A 154 17.97 7.86 11.90
CA VAL A 154 18.09 9.32 12.12
C VAL A 154 18.73 10.04 10.94
N ALA A 155 19.76 9.44 10.33
CA ALA A 155 20.43 10.01 9.16
C ALA A 155 19.46 10.13 7.98
N SER A 156 18.63 9.09 7.76
CA SER A 156 17.65 9.07 6.68
C SER A 156 16.60 10.19 6.80
N LEU A 157 16.16 10.53 8.02
CA LEU A 157 15.21 11.61 8.25
C LEU A 157 15.82 12.99 7.96
N LYS A 158 17.09 13.19 8.34
CA LYS A 158 17.83 14.43 8.01
C LYS A 158 17.99 14.59 6.51
N THR A 159 18.41 13.52 5.82
CA THR A 159 18.53 13.48 4.36
C THR A 159 17.19 13.78 3.70
N SER A 160 16.11 13.14 4.15
CA SER A 160 14.76 13.37 3.63
C SER A 160 14.34 14.83 3.78
N LYS A 161 14.54 15.42 4.97
CA LYS A 161 14.23 16.83 5.20
C LYS A 161 15.03 17.75 4.27
N HIS A 162 16.32 17.49 4.10
CA HIS A 162 17.18 18.28 3.20
C HIS A 162 16.71 18.22 1.74
N LEU A 163 16.20 17.07 1.28
CA LEU A 163 15.66 16.91 -0.08
C LEU A 163 14.37 17.72 -0.31
N VAL A 164 13.57 17.97 0.74
CA VAL A 164 12.30 18.70 0.65
C VAL A 164 12.46 20.19 0.98
N GLN A 165 13.47 20.55 1.77
CA GLN A 165 13.72 21.93 2.19
C GLN A 165 13.95 22.85 0.97
N GLY A 166 13.25 23.99 0.96
CA GLY A 166 13.27 24.93 -0.17
C GLY A 166 12.43 24.50 -1.38
N ARG A 167 11.84 23.28 -1.39
CA ARG A 167 11.01 22.76 -2.48
C ARG A 167 9.67 22.18 -2.00
N TRP A 168 9.24 22.54 -0.80
CA TRP A 168 8.09 21.93 -0.12
C TRP A 168 6.80 21.95 -0.97
N TRP A 169 6.43 23.09 -1.54
CA TRP A 169 5.25 23.22 -2.40
C TRP A 169 5.34 22.39 -3.69
N ALA A 170 6.53 22.34 -4.30
CA ALA A 170 6.76 21.54 -5.50
C ALA A 170 6.66 20.04 -5.22
N VAL A 171 7.13 19.60 -4.06
CA VAL A 171 6.97 18.21 -3.59
C VAL A 171 5.50 17.92 -3.31
N LEU A 172 4.82 18.81 -2.59
CA LEU A 172 3.41 18.64 -2.23
C LEU A 172 2.54 18.43 -3.47
N TRP A 173 2.66 19.26 -4.51
CA TRP A 173 1.83 19.10 -5.73
C TRP A 173 2.16 17.84 -6.53
N ARG A 174 3.42 17.41 -6.53
CA ARG A 174 3.83 16.15 -7.16
C ARG A 174 3.24 14.92 -6.48
N PHE A 175 2.92 15.00 -5.18
CA PHE A 175 2.23 13.93 -4.46
C PHE A 175 0.71 14.09 -4.52
N LEU A 176 0.20 15.31 -4.33
CA LEU A 176 -1.23 15.57 -4.21
C LEU A 176 -1.98 15.36 -5.53
N VAL A 177 -1.42 15.79 -6.66
CA VAL A 177 -2.10 15.66 -7.96
C VAL A 177 -2.32 14.20 -8.36
N PRO A 178 -1.29 13.32 -8.36
CA PRO A 178 -1.51 11.89 -8.65
C PRO A 178 -2.41 11.23 -7.61
N LEU A 179 -2.28 11.57 -6.33
CA LEU A 179 -3.11 11.00 -5.27
C LEU A 179 -4.59 11.29 -5.51
N VAL A 180 -4.95 12.55 -5.75
CA VAL A 180 -6.33 12.97 -6.01
C VAL A 180 -6.88 12.26 -7.26
N LEU A 181 -6.09 12.19 -8.33
CA LEU A 181 -6.47 11.47 -9.55
C LEU A 181 -6.74 9.99 -9.27
N PHE A 182 -5.83 9.30 -8.56
CA PHE A 182 -5.98 7.88 -8.24
C PHE A 182 -7.17 7.61 -7.32
N VAL A 183 -7.39 8.45 -6.31
CA VAL A 183 -8.55 8.33 -5.41
C VAL A 183 -9.85 8.54 -6.18
N PHE A 184 -9.90 9.53 -7.06
CA PHE A 184 -11.06 9.79 -7.91
C PHE A 184 -11.37 8.62 -8.84
N LEU A 185 -10.35 8.09 -9.54
CA LEU A 185 -10.51 6.91 -10.40
C LEU A 185 -10.95 5.68 -9.60
N ALA A 186 -10.33 5.43 -8.44
CA ALA A 186 -10.71 4.33 -7.57
C ALA A 186 -12.15 4.45 -7.07
N PHE A 187 -12.61 5.68 -6.77
CA PHE A 187 -13.99 5.95 -6.39
C PHE A 187 -14.97 5.65 -7.54
N LEU A 188 -14.65 6.08 -8.77
CA LEU A 188 -15.46 5.78 -9.96
C LEU A 188 -15.56 4.27 -10.20
N VAL A 189 -14.43 3.55 -10.15
CA VAL A 189 -14.39 2.09 -10.32
C VAL A 189 -15.19 1.40 -9.22
N GLN A 190 -15.02 1.78 -7.96
CA GLN A 190 -15.80 1.21 -6.85
C GLN A 190 -17.29 1.44 -7.01
N THR A 191 -17.69 2.64 -7.44
CA THR A 191 -19.11 2.98 -7.65
C THR A 191 -19.69 2.18 -8.81
N ALA A 192 -18.97 2.07 -9.92
CA ALA A 192 -19.38 1.25 -11.06
C ALA A 192 -19.50 -0.24 -10.69
N LEU A 193 -18.52 -0.79 -9.96
CA LEU A 193 -18.56 -2.18 -9.49
C LEU A 193 -19.73 -2.43 -8.54
N LYS A 194 -19.99 -1.53 -7.57
CA LYS A 194 -21.15 -1.63 -6.67
C LYS A 194 -22.47 -1.59 -7.45
N PHE A 195 -22.58 -0.70 -8.43
CA PHE A 195 -23.74 -0.61 -9.29
C PHE A 195 -23.94 -1.91 -10.08
N LEU A 196 -22.90 -2.46 -10.70
CA LEU A 196 -22.97 -3.73 -11.43
C LEU A 196 -23.39 -4.89 -10.51
N VAL A 197 -22.74 -5.03 -9.35
CA VAL A 197 -23.04 -6.07 -8.36
C VAL A 197 -24.48 -5.97 -7.85
N ASN A 198 -24.96 -4.78 -7.50
CA ASN A 198 -26.31 -4.62 -6.97
C ASN A 198 -27.39 -4.90 -8.02
N ASN A 199 -27.17 -4.52 -9.29
CA ASN A 199 -28.15 -4.73 -10.35
C ASN A 199 -28.11 -6.15 -10.96
N THR A 200 -27.03 -6.91 -10.76
CA THR A 200 -26.91 -8.28 -11.30
C THR A 200 -26.98 -9.35 -10.21
N LEU A 201 -26.21 -9.25 -9.12
CA LEU A 201 -26.12 -10.30 -8.11
C LEU A 201 -27.25 -10.23 -7.08
N VAL A 202 -27.74 -9.05 -6.69
CA VAL A 202 -28.87 -8.93 -5.75
C VAL A 202 -30.23 -9.13 -6.44
N GLY A 203 -30.32 -8.90 -7.75
CA GLY A 203 -31.51 -9.22 -8.55
C GLY A 203 -31.67 -10.72 -8.84
N ILE A 204 -30.57 -11.46 -9.01
CA ILE A 204 -30.62 -12.89 -9.36
C ILE A 204 -30.86 -13.78 -8.13
N LEU A 205 -30.31 -13.45 -6.96
CA LEU A 205 -30.34 -14.33 -5.77
C LEU A 205 -31.75 -14.58 -5.19
N PRO A 206 -32.66 -13.58 -5.08
CA PRO A 206 -34.03 -13.83 -4.62
C PRO A 206 -34.81 -14.72 -5.60
N ASP A 207 -34.69 -14.46 -6.91
CA ASP A 207 -35.45 -15.17 -7.94
C ASP A 207 -34.95 -16.61 -8.15
N THR A 208 -33.63 -16.85 -8.06
CA THR A 208 -33.10 -18.23 -8.15
C THR A 208 -33.40 -19.04 -6.91
N ILE A 209 -33.31 -18.48 -5.70
CA ILE A 209 -33.68 -19.18 -4.47
C ILE A 209 -35.20 -19.44 -4.44
N ALA A 210 -36.03 -18.47 -4.81
CA ALA A 210 -37.47 -18.65 -4.92
C ALA A 210 -37.86 -19.68 -6.01
N PHE A 211 -37.18 -19.68 -7.16
CA PHE A 211 -37.40 -20.67 -8.22
C PHE A 211 -36.99 -22.09 -7.77
N ILE A 212 -35.89 -22.24 -7.04
CA ILE A 212 -35.46 -23.55 -6.50
C ILE A 212 -36.45 -24.04 -5.43
N ILE A 213 -36.94 -23.17 -4.56
CA ILE A 213 -37.94 -23.52 -3.52
C ILE A 213 -39.31 -23.84 -4.15
N LEU A 214 -39.77 -23.06 -5.12
CA LEU A 214 -41.06 -23.30 -5.79
C LEU A 214 -41.02 -24.55 -6.68
N SER A 215 -39.93 -24.78 -7.41
CA SER A 215 -39.78 -25.99 -8.23
C SER A 215 -39.72 -27.26 -7.37
N SER A 216 -38.98 -27.26 -6.26
CA SER A 216 -38.95 -28.39 -5.32
C SER A 216 -40.30 -28.69 -4.66
N LEU A 217 -41.11 -27.66 -4.38
CA LEU A 217 -42.48 -27.84 -3.87
C LEU A 217 -43.45 -28.41 -4.92
N THR A 218 -43.30 -28.06 -6.20
CA THR A 218 -44.11 -28.65 -7.29
C THR A 218 -43.80 -30.12 -7.55
N TYR A 219 -42.57 -30.58 -7.32
CA TYR A 219 -42.23 -32.02 -7.43
C TYR A 219 -42.77 -32.85 -6.27
N LEU A 220 -42.97 -32.27 -5.09
CA LEU A 220 -43.53 -32.95 -3.91
C LEU A 220 -45.06 -33.06 -3.90
N THR A 221 -45.74 -32.29 -4.75
CA THR A 221 -47.22 -32.29 -4.86
C THR A 221 -47.75 -33.07 -6.06
N ALA A 222 -46.85 -33.59 -6.90
CA ALA A 222 -47.15 -34.39 -8.09
C ALA A 222 -46.94 -35.91 -7.88
N SER A 223 -46.72 -36.36 -6.64
CA SER A 223 -46.65 -37.77 -6.20
C SER A 223 -47.76 -38.08 -5.21
#